data_AF-A0A8T9MXH8-F1
#
_entry.id   AF-A0A8T9MXH8-F1
#
_cell.length_a   1.000
_cell.length_b   1.000
_cell.length_c   1.000
_cell.angle_alpha   90.00
_cell.angle_beta   90.00
_cell.angle_gamma   90.00
#
_symmetry.space_group_name_H-M   'P 1'
#
loop_
_entity.id
_entity.type
_entity.pdbx_description
1 polymer ?
#
loop_
_entity_poly.entity_id
_entity_poly.type
_entity_poly.pdbx_seq_one_letter_code
_entity_poly.pdbx_strand_id
1 'polypeptide(L)'
;MAQDDSIKLLVVLLGANDPWDFPRPDNPAAPYLKFETPEWEAEYAARVARIAAAADKAGAKIIWLGVPNMKREKLDKQMVYVNGVLARALKDKYPHVLWLETADWLSDNTGQYQDSITVEGEAVRVRSKDGIHFTTQGTAVGCRFYRASFGVPAIICRSFFRHNRAD
;
A
#
# COMPACT_ATOMS: atom_id res chain seq x y z
N MET A 1 16.62 2.36 -6.68
CA MET A 1 16.35 3.70 -6.11
C MET A 1 17.51 4.59 -6.47
N ALA A 2 17.29 5.84 -6.88
CA ALA A 2 18.39 6.79 -6.99
C ALA A 2 19.10 6.84 -5.62
N GLN A 3 20.42 6.81 -5.62
CA GLN A 3 21.22 6.73 -4.40
C GLN A 3 21.21 8.10 -3.72
N ASP A 4 20.14 8.36 -2.97
CA ASP A 4 20.01 9.50 -2.08
C ASP A 4 20.07 8.99 -0.65
N ASP A 5 21.27 9.03 -0.09
CA ASP A 5 21.57 8.53 1.26
C ASP A 5 20.95 9.40 2.37
N SER A 6 20.26 10.50 2.01
CA SER A 6 19.49 11.32 2.94
C SER A 6 18.15 10.71 3.32
N ILE A 7 17.65 9.73 2.57
CA ILE A 7 16.37 9.06 2.86
C ILE A 7 16.54 8.19 4.12
N LYS A 8 15.92 8.63 5.23
CA LYS A 8 15.92 7.89 6.51
C LYS A 8 14.66 7.08 6.78
N LEU A 9 13.58 7.35 6.03
CA LEU A 9 12.28 6.70 6.17
C LEU A 9 11.65 6.48 4.79
N LEU A 10 11.20 5.25 4.54
CA LEU A 10 10.39 4.85 3.40
C LEU A 10 8.98 4.53 3.89
N VAL A 11 7.98 5.20 3.33
CA VAL A 11 6.56 4.88 3.54
C VAL A 11 6.02 4.27 2.25
N VAL A 12 5.47 3.06 2.32
CA VAL A 12 5.03 2.29 1.16
C VAL A 12 3.53 2.07 1.21
N LEU A 13 2.81 2.42 0.14
CA LEU A 13 1.44 2.00 -0.13
C LEU A 13 1.39 1.45 -1.56
N LEU A 14 1.32 0.12 -1.68
CA LEU A 14 1.30 -0.62 -2.94
C LEU A 14 0.31 -1.78 -2.84
N GLY A 15 -0.34 -2.13 -3.94
CA GLY A 15 -1.25 -3.28 -4.00
C GLY A 15 -2.53 -3.06 -4.81
N ALA A 16 -3.02 -1.82 -4.95
CA ALA A 16 -4.29 -1.55 -5.63
C ALA A 16 -4.32 -1.96 -7.12
N ASN A 17 -3.17 -1.95 -7.80
CA ASN A 17 -3.00 -2.39 -9.18
C ASN A 17 -2.41 -3.80 -9.30
N ASP A 18 -2.14 -4.44 -8.17
CA ASP A 18 -1.41 -5.69 -8.14
C ASP A 18 -2.29 -6.94 -8.32
N PRO A 19 -3.65 -6.94 -8.27
CA PRO A 19 -4.43 -8.15 -8.48
C PRO A 19 -4.58 -8.50 -9.97
N TRP A 20 -3.48 -8.41 -10.71
CA TRP A 20 -3.34 -8.73 -12.12
C TRP A 20 -2.32 -9.85 -12.33
N ASP A 21 -2.52 -10.58 -13.41
CA ASP A 21 -1.54 -11.54 -13.88
C ASP A 21 -0.26 -10.81 -14.30
N PHE A 22 0.91 -11.39 -14.06
CA PHE A 22 2.17 -10.84 -14.54
C PHE A 22 3.07 -11.89 -15.17
N PRO A 23 3.98 -11.49 -16.08
CA PRO A 23 4.88 -12.43 -16.73
C PRO A 23 5.78 -13.12 -15.72
N ARG A 24 6.10 -14.38 -16.02
CA ARG A 24 7.09 -15.16 -15.30
C ARG A 24 8.47 -14.51 -15.44
N PRO A 25 9.20 -14.24 -14.35
CA PRO A 25 10.52 -13.61 -14.42
C PRO A 25 11.58 -14.53 -15.03
N ASP A 26 11.42 -15.85 -14.88
CA ASP A 26 12.32 -16.89 -15.37
C ASP A 26 12.05 -17.31 -16.83
N ASN A 27 10.80 -17.20 -17.28
CA ASN A 27 10.43 -17.46 -18.67
C ASN A 27 9.31 -16.52 -19.14
N PRO A 28 9.64 -15.31 -19.60
CA PRO A 28 8.64 -14.33 -20.03
C PRO A 28 7.76 -14.77 -21.20
N ALA A 29 8.16 -15.79 -21.97
CA ALA A 29 7.38 -16.34 -23.07
C ALA A 29 6.34 -17.39 -22.63
N ALA A 30 6.44 -17.91 -21.41
CA ALA A 30 5.47 -18.83 -20.84
C ALA A 30 4.17 -18.09 -20.42
N PRO A 31 3.06 -18.83 -20.17
CA PRO A 31 1.84 -18.23 -19.65
C PRO A 31 2.09 -17.44 -18.36
N TYR A 32 1.39 -16.31 -18.23
CA TYR A 32 1.52 -15.42 -17.09
C TYR A 32 1.20 -16.15 -15.78
N LEU A 33 1.82 -15.69 -14.71
CA LEU A 33 1.46 -16.06 -13.34
C LEU A 33 0.07 -15.52 -13.07
N LYS A 34 -0.87 -16.42 -12.79
CA LYS A 34 -2.27 -16.07 -12.54
C LYS A 34 -2.44 -15.58 -11.12
N PHE A 35 -3.19 -14.50 -10.93
CA PHE A 35 -3.49 -13.98 -9.59
C PHE A 35 -4.02 -15.10 -8.67
N GLU A 36 -3.63 -15.07 -7.39
CA GLU A 36 -3.93 -16.07 -6.35
C GLU A 36 -3.34 -17.49 -6.55
N THR A 37 -2.55 -17.75 -7.60
CA THR A 37 -1.82 -19.02 -7.66
C THR A 37 -0.58 -18.99 -6.76
N PRO A 38 -0.10 -20.16 -6.28
CA PRO A 38 1.10 -20.23 -5.44
C PRO A 38 2.34 -19.59 -6.08
N GLU A 39 2.49 -19.71 -7.40
CA GLU A 39 3.63 -19.12 -8.13
C GLU A 39 3.53 -17.59 -8.22
N TRP A 40 2.31 -17.06 -8.39
CA TRP A 40 2.06 -15.62 -8.34
C TRP A 40 2.37 -15.07 -6.94
N GLU A 41 1.89 -15.75 -5.89
CA GLU A 41 2.13 -15.35 -4.51
C GLU A 41 3.63 -15.35 -4.17
N ALA A 42 4.35 -16.39 -4.59
CA ALA A 42 5.79 -16.51 -4.36
C ALA A 42 6.58 -15.38 -5.05
N GLU A 43 6.29 -15.07 -6.31
CA GLU A 43 6.97 -13.98 -7.02
C GLU A 43 6.55 -12.60 -6.47
N TYR A 44 5.29 -12.43 -6.09
CA TYR A 44 4.83 -11.19 -5.48
C TYR A 44 5.52 -10.93 -4.13
N ALA A 45 5.58 -11.94 -3.26
CA ALA A 45 6.33 -11.87 -2.00
C ALA A 45 7.83 -11.61 -2.24
N ALA A 46 8.42 -12.18 -3.30
CA ALA A 46 9.80 -11.91 -3.67
C ALA A 46 10.01 -10.44 -4.11
N ARG A 47 9.06 -9.83 -4.84
CA ARG A 47 9.09 -8.39 -5.19
C ARG A 47 9.05 -7.50 -3.96
N VAL A 48 8.15 -7.81 -3.02
CA VAL A 48 8.00 -7.10 -1.74
C VAL A 48 9.29 -7.17 -0.93
N ALA A 49 9.88 -8.37 -0.83
CA ALA A 49 11.15 -8.57 -0.15
C ALA A 49 12.30 -7.77 -0.78
N ARG A 50 12.34 -7.61 -2.11
CA ARG A 50 13.35 -6.78 -2.79
C ARG A 50 13.24 -5.30 -2.40
N ILE A 51 12.03 -4.79 -2.21
CA ILE A 51 11.81 -3.40 -1.74
C ILE A 51 12.32 -3.24 -0.31
N ALA A 52 11.93 -4.15 0.59
CA ALA A 52 12.35 -4.10 1.99
C ALA A 52 13.88 -4.19 2.13
N ALA A 53 14.51 -5.17 1.46
CA ALA A 53 15.97 -5.33 1.46
C ALA A 53 16.72 -4.09 0.92
N ALA A 54 16.16 -3.42 -0.10
CA ALA A 54 16.79 -2.22 -0.65
C ALA A 54 16.79 -1.06 0.36
N ALA A 55 15.70 -0.88 1.11
CA ALA A 55 15.64 0.13 2.16
C ALA A 55 16.54 -0.23 3.36
N ASP A 56 16.62 -1.50 3.74
CA ASP A 56 17.56 -1.97 4.77
C ASP A 56 19.01 -1.68 4.38
N LYS A 57 19.38 -1.99 3.12
CA LYS A 57 20.71 -1.68 2.60
C LYS A 57 21.03 -0.19 2.64
N ALA A 58 20.02 0.67 2.46
CA ALA A 58 20.16 2.12 2.57
C ALA A 58 20.14 2.64 4.02
N GLY A 59 19.90 1.77 5.02
CA GLY A 59 19.73 2.16 6.42
C GLY A 59 18.44 2.95 6.69
N ALA A 60 17.46 2.89 5.79
CA ALA A 60 16.18 3.56 5.94
C ALA A 60 15.20 2.70 6.76
N LYS A 61 14.46 3.33 7.67
CA LYS A 61 13.31 2.69 8.32
C LYS A 61 12.17 2.54 7.32
N ILE A 62 11.31 1.55 7.53
CA ILE A 62 10.19 1.27 6.63
C ILE A 62 8.89 1.22 7.40
N ILE A 63 7.90 1.96 6.91
CA ILE A 63 6.50 1.83 7.28
C ILE A 63 5.76 1.32 6.05
N TRP A 64 5.14 0.15 6.16
CA TRP A 64 4.32 -0.42 5.10
C TRP A 64 2.84 -0.30 5.44
N LEU A 65 2.11 0.32 4.54
CA LEU A 65 0.70 0.59 4.67
C LEU A 65 -0.08 -0.53 4.00
N GLY A 66 -0.98 -1.17 4.74
CA GLY A 66 -1.99 -2.03 4.14
C GLY A 66 -2.78 -1.24 3.10
N VAL A 67 -3.29 -1.91 2.08
CA VAL A 67 -4.18 -1.28 1.11
C VAL A 67 -5.56 -1.12 1.75
N PRO A 68 -6.20 0.07 1.70
CA PRO A 68 -7.49 0.29 2.34
C PRO A 68 -8.61 -0.44 1.60
N ASN A 69 -9.79 -0.52 2.24
CA ASN A 69 -10.98 -1.07 1.61
C ASN A 69 -11.33 -0.40 0.28
N MET A 70 -12.01 -1.09 -0.61
CA MET A 70 -12.39 -0.62 -1.95
C MET A 70 -13.90 -0.65 -2.12
N LYS A 71 -14.45 0.30 -2.88
CA LYS A 71 -15.90 0.41 -3.05
C LYS A 71 -16.52 -0.81 -3.75
N ARG A 72 -15.78 -1.40 -4.68
CA ARG A 72 -16.22 -2.57 -5.44
C ARG A 72 -15.84 -3.83 -4.66
N GLU A 73 -16.82 -4.62 -4.29
CA GLU A 73 -16.65 -5.86 -3.50
C GLU A 73 -15.59 -6.80 -4.08
N LYS A 74 -15.56 -6.99 -5.42
CA LYS A 74 -14.55 -7.83 -6.06
C LYS A 74 -13.13 -7.32 -5.77
N LEU A 75 -12.89 -6.02 -5.96
CA LEU A 75 -11.57 -5.43 -5.74
C LEU A 75 -11.22 -5.41 -4.25
N ASP A 76 -12.20 -5.17 -3.39
CA ASP A 76 -12.03 -5.19 -1.93
C ASP A 76 -11.55 -6.56 -1.44
N LYS A 77 -12.18 -7.64 -1.88
CA LYS A 77 -11.74 -9.02 -1.59
C LYS A 77 -10.32 -9.28 -2.09
N GLN A 78 -9.97 -8.77 -3.27
CA GLN A 78 -8.60 -8.86 -3.79
C GLN A 78 -7.61 -8.09 -2.91
N MET A 79 -7.98 -6.94 -2.34
CA MET A 79 -7.12 -6.19 -1.40
C MET A 79 -6.94 -6.92 -0.08
N VAL A 80 -7.96 -7.63 0.42
CA VAL A 80 -7.82 -8.51 1.59
C VAL A 80 -6.77 -9.59 1.32
N TYR A 81 -6.83 -10.25 0.16
CA TYR A 81 -5.83 -11.24 -0.23
C TYR A 81 -4.42 -10.63 -0.35
N VAL A 82 -4.28 -9.52 -1.10
CA VAL A 82 -3.01 -8.81 -1.29
C VAL A 82 -2.39 -8.37 0.03
N ASN A 83 -3.18 -7.78 0.95
CA ASN A 83 -2.71 -7.42 2.29
C ASN A 83 -2.23 -8.65 3.07
N GLY A 84 -2.93 -9.78 2.95
CA GLY A 84 -2.50 -11.04 3.57
C GLY A 84 -1.13 -11.53 3.06
N VAL A 85 -0.84 -11.40 1.76
CA VAL A 85 0.48 -11.74 1.20
C VAL A 85 1.54 -10.74 1.68
N LEU A 86 1.26 -9.45 1.60
CA LEU A 86 2.18 -8.38 2.03
C LEU A 86 2.58 -8.52 3.49
N ALA A 87 1.59 -8.65 4.39
CA ALA A 87 1.83 -8.75 5.83
C ALA A 87 2.65 -10.00 6.18
N ARG A 88 2.35 -11.16 5.59
CA ARG A 88 3.14 -12.39 5.80
C ARG A 88 4.57 -12.25 5.28
N ALA A 89 4.74 -11.75 4.06
CA ALA A 89 6.05 -11.60 3.44
C ALA A 89 6.98 -10.67 4.24
N LEU A 90 6.43 -9.65 4.89
CA LEU A 90 7.16 -8.71 5.72
C LEU A 90 7.41 -9.25 7.13
N LYS A 91 6.37 -9.80 7.80
CA LYS A 91 6.46 -10.25 9.20
C LYS A 91 7.56 -11.28 9.42
N ASP A 92 7.72 -12.24 8.52
CA ASP A 92 8.62 -13.37 8.71
C ASP A 92 10.09 -13.02 8.46
N LYS A 93 10.35 -12.09 7.53
CA LYS A 93 11.72 -11.76 7.06
C LYS A 93 12.21 -10.38 7.46
N TYR A 94 11.29 -9.46 7.77
CA TYR A 94 11.58 -8.06 8.06
C TYR A 94 10.76 -7.58 9.28
N PRO A 95 10.93 -8.18 10.46
CA PRO A 95 10.11 -7.89 11.65
C PRO A 95 10.23 -6.45 12.16
N HIS A 96 11.23 -5.69 11.71
CA HIS A 96 11.39 -4.26 12.01
C HIS A 96 10.60 -3.34 11.08
N VAL A 97 10.00 -3.86 10.00
CA VAL A 97 9.08 -3.11 9.14
C VAL A 97 7.79 -2.91 9.92
N LEU A 98 7.38 -1.65 10.07
CA LEU A 98 6.12 -1.34 10.72
C LEU A 98 4.97 -1.52 9.72
N TRP A 99 4.17 -2.55 9.90
CA TRP A 99 2.90 -2.72 9.19
C TRP A 99 1.81 -1.87 9.83
N LEU A 100 1.14 -1.05 9.04
CA LEU A 100 0.00 -0.23 9.48
C LEU A 100 -1.24 -0.59 8.69
N GLU A 101 -2.25 -1.09 9.40
CA GLU A 101 -3.57 -1.33 8.84
C GLU A 101 -4.20 -0.02 8.44
N THR A 102 -4.51 0.14 7.14
CA THR A 102 -5.10 1.38 6.67
C THR A 102 -6.63 1.39 6.62
N ALA A 103 -7.27 0.24 6.87
CA ALA A 103 -8.72 0.14 6.84
C ALA A 103 -9.38 1.01 7.92
N ASP A 104 -8.89 0.92 9.16
CA ASP A 104 -9.62 1.45 10.33
C ASP A 104 -9.79 2.98 10.31
N TRP A 105 -8.70 3.71 10.07
CA TRP A 105 -8.69 5.18 10.02
C TRP A 105 -9.33 5.79 8.76
N LEU A 106 -9.59 4.99 7.72
CA LEU A 106 -10.29 5.42 6.50
C LEU A 106 -11.73 4.88 6.44
N SER A 107 -12.20 4.23 7.50
CA SER A 107 -13.52 3.60 7.57
C SER A 107 -14.34 4.03 8.79
N ASP A 108 -13.94 5.09 9.53
CA ASP A 108 -14.55 5.43 10.83
C ASP A 108 -14.57 4.22 11.79
N ASN A 109 -13.51 3.41 11.77
CA ASN A 109 -13.39 2.16 12.53
C ASN A 109 -14.49 1.11 12.25
N THR A 110 -15.23 1.24 11.15
CA THR A 110 -16.22 0.23 10.74
C THR A 110 -15.57 -0.99 10.08
N GLY A 111 -14.32 -0.86 9.64
CA GLY A 111 -13.61 -1.90 8.87
C GLY A 111 -14.19 -2.11 7.46
N GLN A 112 -15.08 -1.21 7.02
CA GLN A 112 -15.75 -1.27 5.72
C GLN A 112 -15.39 -0.05 4.88
N TYR A 113 -15.53 -0.16 3.57
CA TYR A 113 -15.32 0.98 2.68
C TYR A 113 -16.23 2.16 3.06
N GLN A 114 -15.63 3.34 3.22
CA GLN A 114 -16.34 4.59 3.40
C GLN A 114 -15.95 5.62 2.35
N ASP A 115 -16.96 6.31 1.83
CA ASP A 115 -16.79 7.43 0.91
C ASP A 115 -16.33 8.69 1.68
N SER A 116 -16.79 8.84 2.93
CA SER A 116 -16.48 9.93 3.84
C SER A 116 -16.29 9.39 5.25
N ILE A 117 -15.47 10.06 6.05
CA ILE A 117 -15.26 9.74 7.46
C ILE A 117 -15.50 10.98 8.33
N THR A 118 -15.61 10.81 9.64
CA THR A 118 -15.79 11.90 10.59
C THR A 118 -14.43 12.37 11.11
N VAL A 119 -14.08 13.63 10.85
CA VAL A 119 -12.85 14.26 11.35
C VAL A 119 -13.23 15.48 12.16
N GLU A 120 -12.86 15.50 13.44
CA GLU A 120 -13.13 16.63 14.34
C GLU A 120 -14.64 17.03 14.38
N GLY A 121 -15.53 16.04 14.23
CA GLY A 121 -16.99 16.23 14.24
C GLY A 121 -17.62 16.53 12.88
N GLU A 122 -16.82 16.73 11.83
CA GLU A 122 -17.28 17.06 10.49
C GLU A 122 -17.12 15.89 9.52
N ALA A 123 -18.07 15.73 8.60
CA ALA A 123 -17.99 14.71 7.56
C ALA A 123 -17.03 15.16 6.44
N VAL A 124 -15.93 14.41 6.27
CA VAL A 124 -14.88 14.68 5.29
C VAL A 124 -14.85 13.59 4.23
N ARG A 125 -14.99 13.96 2.95
CA ARG A 125 -14.91 13.00 1.84
C ARG A 125 -13.45 12.62 1.58
N VAL A 126 -13.09 11.40 1.94
CA VAL A 126 -11.70 10.91 1.84
C VAL A 126 -11.43 10.06 0.60
N ARG A 127 -12.47 9.54 -0.07
CA ARG A 127 -12.36 8.78 -1.32
C ARG A 127 -12.91 9.54 -2.52
N SER A 128 -12.30 9.35 -3.68
CA SER A 128 -12.82 9.85 -4.95
C SER A 128 -14.08 9.06 -5.36
N LYS A 129 -14.77 9.51 -6.42
CA LYS A 129 -15.98 8.83 -6.92
C LYS A 129 -15.71 7.41 -7.42
N ASP A 130 -14.49 7.10 -7.86
CA ASP A 130 -14.14 5.76 -8.35
C ASP A 130 -14.04 4.71 -7.23
N GLY A 131 -13.92 5.16 -5.98
CA GLY A 131 -13.85 4.29 -4.81
C GLY A 131 -12.54 3.52 -4.66
N ILE A 132 -11.47 4.03 -5.27
CA ILE A 132 -10.09 3.54 -5.25
C ILE A 132 -9.19 4.66 -4.74
N HIS A 133 -9.20 5.83 -5.38
CA HIS A 133 -8.27 6.92 -5.07
C HIS A 133 -8.71 7.76 -3.87
N PHE A 134 -7.75 8.42 -3.22
CA PHE A 134 -8.03 9.44 -2.21
C PHE A 134 -8.39 10.77 -2.85
N THR A 135 -9.21 11.56 -2.16
CA THR A 135 -9.32 12.99 -2.46
C THR A 135 -8.10 13.75 -1.92
N THR A 136 -7.97 15.03 -2.27
CA THR A 136 -7.00 15.93 -1.63
C THR A 136 -7.19 15.99 -0.12
N GLN A 137 -8.44 16.03 0.36
CA GLN A 137 -8.76 16.01 1.78
C GLN A 137 -8.39 14.66 2.42
N GLY A 138 -8.70 13.54 1.77
CA GLY A 138 -8.32 12.20 2.22
C GLY A 138 -6.80 12.04 2.34
N THR A 139 -6.04 12.58 1.40
CA THR A 139 -4.57 12.61 1.49
C THR A 139 -4.09 13.47 2.67
N ALA A 140 -4.74 14.60 2.94
CA ALA A 140 -4.39 15.48 4.06
C ALA A 140 -4.70 14.84 5.43
N VAL A 141 -5.86 14.19 5.57
CA VAL A 141 -6.20 13.34 6.73
C VAL A 141 -5.15 12.25 6.89
N GLY A 142 -4.83 11.59 5.78
CA GLY A 142 -3.66 10.74 5.53
C GLY A 142 -2.42 11.16 6.32
N CYS A 143 -1.86 12.29 5.87
CA CYS A 143 -0.66 12.89 6.44
C CYS A 143 -0.81 13.26 7.92
N ARG A 144 -1.98 13.77 8.34
CA ARG A 144 -2.21 14.18 9.73
C ARG A 144 -2.10 12.99 10.68
N PHE A 145 -2.72 11.87 10.33
CA PHE A 145 -2.63 10.64 11.12
C PHE A 145 -1.18 10.17 11.25
N TYR A 146 -0.42 10.08 10.15
CA TYR A 146 0.99 9.68 10.23
C TYR A 146 1.83 10.61 11.09
N ARG A 147 1.60 11.92 11.00
CA ARG A 147 2.34 12.89 11.82
C ARG A 147 2.01 12.72 13.30
N ALA A 148 0.74 12.51 13.65
CA ALA A 148 0.32 12.29 15.03
C ALA A 148 0.86 10.98 15.60
N SER A 149 0.80 9.88 14.83
CA SER A 149 1.21 8.55 15.28
C SER A 149 2.73 8.37 15.41
N PHE A 150 3.53 9.12 14.64
CA PHE A 150 4.98 8.92 14.58
C PHE A 150 5.82 10.15 14.97
N GLY A 151 5.19 11.26 15.35
CA GLY A 151 5.89 12.46 15.80
C GLY A 151 6.81 13.08 14.74
N VAL A 152 6.58 12.81 13.45
CA VAL A 152 7.48 13.24 12.36
C VAL A 152 7.11 14.67 11.93
N PRO A 153 8.06 15.63 11.98
CA PRO A 153 7.76 17.03 11.70
C PRO A 153 7.48 17.34 10.22
N ALA A 154 7.91 16.50 9.28
CA ALA A 154 7.62 16.64 7.86
C ALA A 154 7.66 15.28 7.14
N ILE A 155 6.50 14.78 6.73
CA ILE A 155 6.42 13.71 5.73
C ILE A 155 6.18 14.41 4.40
N ILE A 156 7.17 14.38 3.50
CA ILE A 156 6.92 14.69 2.10
C ILE A 156 6.15 13.49 1.53
N CYS A 157 4.82 13.53 1.60
CA CYS A 157 3.98 12.60 0.85
C CYS A 157 4.10 12.92 -0.64
N ARG A 158 5.16 12.42 -1.28
CA ARG A 158 5.19 12.29 -2.74
C ARG A 158 4.35 11.08 -3.09
N SER A 159 3.10 11.34 -3.46
CA SER A 159 2.24 10.35 -4.09
C SER A 159 2.90 9.83 -5.36
N PHE A 160 3.55 8.66 -5.29
CA PHE A 160 4.04 7.94 -6.46
C PHE A 160 2.89 7.16 -7.14
N PHE A 161 1.79 7.85 -7.46
CA PHE A 161 0.81 7.32 -8.39
C PHE A 161 1.31 7.59 -9.80
N ARG A 162 2.16 6.69 -10.32
CA ARG A 162 2.35 6.61 -11.77
C ARG A 162 0.99 6.23 -12.36
N HIS A 163 0.33 7.21 -12.98
CA HIS A 163 -0.72 6.93 -13.93
C HIS A 163 -0.10 6.13 -15.07
N ASN A 164 -0.24 4.80 -15.04
CA ASN A 164 -0.18 4.05 -16.27
C ASN A 164 -1.46 4.43 -17.03
N ARG A 165 -1.38 5.45 -17.89
CA ARG A 165 -2.26 5.46 -19.05
C ARG A 165 -1.86 4.24 -19.86
N ALA A 166 -2.69 3.22 -19.82
CA ALA A 166 -2.78 2.30 -20.93
C ALA A 166 -3.59 3.06 -21.99
N ASP A 167 -2.89 3.48 -23.03
CA ASP A 167 -3.53 3.77 -24.31
C ASP A 167 -3.99 2.45 -24.93
#